data_AF-A0A5D2RTK1-F1
#
_entry.id   AF-A0A5D2RTK1-F1
#
_cell.length_a   1.000
_cell.length_b   1.000
_cell.length_c   1.000
_cell.angle_alpha   90.00
_cell.angle_beta   90.00
_cell.angle_gamma   90.00
#
_symmetry.space_group_name_H-M   'P 1'
#
loop_
_entity.id
_entity.type
_entity.pdbx_description
1 polymer ?
#
loop_
_entity_poly.entity_id
_entity_poly.type
_entity_poly.pdbx_seq_one_letter_code
_entity_poly.pdbx_strand_id
1 'polypeptide(L)' 'TEVAAAGVPKKRTFKKFSFRGVDLDALLDMSTDELVKLFPARARRRFQRGLKRKPMALIKKLRKVSFHCGHGKAYLFDK' A
#
# COMPACT_ATOMS: atom_id res chain seq x y z
N THR A 1 -15.86 7.65 49.98
CA THR A 1 -15.09 8.83 49.55
C THR A 1 -14.61 8.60 48.15
N GLU A 2 -15.24 9.28 47.21
CA GLU A 2 -14.80 9.31 45.81
C GLU A 2 -13.50 10.09 45.68
N VAL A 3 -12.57 9.62 44.86
CA VAL A 3 -11.65 10.51 44.14
C VAL A 3 -11.47 9.98 42.73
N ALA A 4 -12.20 10.61 41.81
CA ALA A 4 -12.01 10.50 40.37
C ALA A 4 -10.59 10.97 40.01
N ALA A 5 -9.77 10.06 39.48
CA ALA A 5 -8.44 10.38 38.98
C ALA A 5 -8.56 11.04 37.60
N ALA A 6 -8.16 12.30 37.57
CA ALA A 6 -8.06 13.17 36.40
C ALA A 6 -7.27 12.54 35.23
N GLY A 7 -7.87 12.63 34.04
CA GLY A 7 -7.17 13.04 32.82
C GLY A 7 -5.94 12.25 32.39
N VAL A 8 -6.09 10.95 32.11
CA VAL A 8 -5.07 10.25 31.30
C VAL A 8 -5.13 10.81 29.87
N PRO A 9 -4.07 11.45 29.35
CA PRO A 9 -4.04 11.88 27.96
C PRO A 9 -4.21 10.63 27.08
N LYS A 10 -5.28 10.63 26.27
CA LYS A 10 -5.63 9.52 25.39
C LYS A 10 -4.40 9.21 24.54
N LYS A 11 -3.73 8.09 24.80
CA LYS A 11 -2.55 7.63 24.05
C LYS A 11 -2.93 7.72 22.57
N ARG A 12 -2.27 8.61 21.81
CA ARG A 12 -2.47 8.71 20.37
C ARG A 12 -2.10 7.35 19.79
N THR A 13 -3.10 6.53 19.47
CA THR A 13 -2.86 5.27 18.79
C THR A 13 -2.26 5.60 17.44
N PHE A 14 -1.12 5.00 17.14
CA PHE A 14 -0.53 5.12 15.82
C PHE A 14 -1.56 4.62 14.82
N LYS A 15 -2.01 5.50 13.91
CA LYS A 15 -2.93 5.13 12.84
C LYS A 15 -2.15 4.25 11.87
N LYS A 16 -2.18 2.94 12.10
CA LYS A 16 -1.70 1.96 11.14
C LYS A 16 -2.59 2.03 9.91
N PHE A 17 -1.96 2.13 8.75
CA PHE A 17 -2.70 2.12 7.49
C PHE A 17 -3.24 0.71 7.25
N SER A 18 -4.55 0.60 7.13
CA SER A 18 -5.24 -0.59 6.68
C SER A 18 -6.11 -0.25 5.47
N PHE A 19 -6.08 -1.11 4.46
CA PHE A 19 -6.90 -0.98 3.26
C PHE A 19 -7.83 -2.17 3.16
N ARG A 20 -9.16 -1.92 3.18
CA ARG A 20 -10.19 -2.96 3.05
C ARG A 20 -10.00 -4.14 4.03
N GLY A 21 -9.44 -3.87 5.21
CA GLY A 21 -9.17 -4.90 6.23
C GLY A 21 -7.81 -5.57 6.12
N VAL A 22 -6.92 -5.12 5.22
CA VAL A 22 -5.55 -5.63 5.07
C VAL A 22 -4.54 -4.58 5.53
N ASP A 23 -3.57 -4.99 6.36
CA ASP A 23 -2.52 -4.12 6.89
C ASP A 23 -1.41 -3.83 5.86
N LEU A 24 -0.65 -2.77 6.10
CA LEU A 24 0.42 -2.30 5.21
C LEU A 24 1.47 -3.36 4.87
N ASP A 25 1.96 -4.11 5.86
CA ASP A 25 3.02 -5.11 5.63
C ASP A 25 2.49 -6.24 4.74
N ALA A 26 1.26 -6.68 4.98
CA ALA A 26 0.58 -7.68 4.14
C ALA A 26 0.30 -7.14 2.72
N LEU A 27 -0.05 -5.86 2.56
CA LEU A 27 -0.23 -5.23 1.24
C LEU A 27 1.03 -5.23 0.39
N LEU A 28 2.21 -5.16 1.01
CA LEU A 28 3.49 -5.13 0.31
C LEU A 28 3.95 -6.50 -0.17
N ASP A 29 3.53 -7.58 0.50
CA ASP A 29 3.91 -8.96 0.19
C ASP A 29 2.88 -9.67 -0.72
N MET A 30 1.67 -9.13 -0.85
CA MET A 30 0.63 -9.69 -1.73
C MET A 30 0.98 -9.59 -3.22
N SER A 31 0.48 -10.57 -3.98
CA SER A 31 0.55 -10.56 -5.44
C SER A 31 -0.35 -9.46 -6.04
N THR A 32 -0.01 -8.98 -7.24
CA THR A 32 -0.81 -7.93 -7.91
C THR A 32 -2.24 -8.40 -8.23
N ASP A 33 -2.44 -9.69 -8.51
CA ASP A 33 -3.75 -10.25 -8.86
C ASP A 33 -4.70 -10.30 -7.65
N GLU A 34 -4.17 -10.61 -6.47
CA GLU A 34 -4.92 -10.58 -5.21
C GLU A 34 -5.22 -9.14 -4.80
N LEU A 35 -4.24 -8.25 -4.93
CA LEU A 35 -4.40 -6.83 -4.64
C LEU A 35 -5.49 -6.19 -5.53
N VAL A 36 -5.53 -6.55 -6.81
CA VAL A 36 -6.54 -6.02 -7.75
C VAL A 36 -7.96 -6.40 -7.30
N LYS A 37 -8.18 -7.58 -6.69
CA LYS A 37 -9.53 -7.97 -6.20
C LYS A 37 -10.07 -7.04 -5.12
N LEU A 38 -9.20 -6.40 -4.34
CA LEU A 38 -9.57 -5.44 -3.28
C LEU A 38 -9.98 -4.07 -3.83
N PHE A 39 -9.70 -3.77 -5.10
CA PHE A 39 -9.96 -2.47 -5.71
C PHE A 39 -11.43 -2.26 -6.12
N PRO A 40 -11.88 -0.99 -6.17
CA PRO A 40 -13.18 -0.65 -6.73
C PRO A 40 -13.28 -1.01 -8.23
N ALA A 41 -14.51 -1.18 -8.73
CA ALA A 41 -14.79 -1.73 -10.05
C ALA A 41 -14.02 -1.04 -11.21
N ARG A 42 -13.87 0.29 -11.15
CA ARG A 42 -13.16 1.05 -12.20
C ARG A 42 -11.68 0.67 -12.29
N ALA A 43 -11.00 0.58 -11.15
CA ALA A 43 -9.59 0.22 -11.10
C ALA A 43 -9.39 -1.24 -11.55
N ARG A 44 -10.24 -2.17 -11.08
CA ARG A 44 -10.24 -3.56 -11.54
C ARG A 44 -10.36 -3.69 -13.06
N ARG A 45 -11.35 -3.01 -13.67
CA ARG A 45 -11.53 -3.02 -15.13
C ARG A 45 -10.33 -2.44 -15.88
N ARG A 46 -9.64 -1.45 -15.32
CA ARG A 46 -8.44 -0.88 -15.92
C ARG A 46 -7.27 -1.87 -15.91
N PHE A 47 -7.05 -2.57 -14.80
CA PHE A 47 -5.99 -3.58 -14.70
C PHE A 47 -6.28 -4.81 -15.56
N GLN A 48 -7.52 -5.30 -15.59
CA GLN A 48 -7.93 -6.43 -16.45
C GLN A 48 -7.76 -6.15 -17.93
N ARG A 49 -7.98 -4.91 -18.39
CA ARG A 49 -7.74 -4.51 -19.78
C ARG A 49 -6.26 -4.29 -20.12
N GLY A 50 -5.40 -4.21 -19.11
CA GLY A 50 -3.98 -3.92 -19.27
C GLY A 50 -3.64 -2.42 -19.21
N LEU A 51 -2.47 -2.12 -18.65
CA LEU A 51 -1.92 -0.77 -18.61
C LEU A 51 -1.26 -0.42 -19.96
N LYS A 52 -1.65 0.70 -20.55
CA LYS A 52 -1.01 1.23 -21.79
C LYS A 52 0.47 1.60 -21.56
N ARG A 53 1.20 1.89 -22.66
CA ARG A 53 2.63 2.24 -22.64
C ARG A 53 3.01 3.37 -21.67
N LYS A 54 2.25 4.46 -21.65
CA LYS A 54 2.53 5.63 -20.79
C LYS A 54 2.54 5.31 -19.28
N PRO A 55 1.49 4.70 -18.69
CA PRO A 55 1.52 4.33 -17.26
C PRO A 55 2.57 3.25 -16.94
N MET A 56 2.83 2.31 -17.85
CA MET A 56 3.89 1.30 -17.65
C MET A 56 5.28 1.92 -17.57
N ALA A 57 5.58 2.89 -18.45
CA ALA A 57 6.86 3.59 -18.43
C ALA A 57 7.08 4.36 -17.11
N LEU A 58 6.03 4.97 -16.56
CA LEU A 58 6.10 5.66 -15.27
C LEU A 58 6.39 4.68 -14.12
N ILE A 59 5.68 3.54 -14.07
CA ILE A 59 5.88 2.53 -13.03
C ILE A 59 7.33 2.02 -13.05
N LYS A 60 7.89 1.76 -14.24
CA LYS A 60 9.30 1.34 -14.39
C LYS A 60 10.28 2.39 -13.83
N LYS A 61 10.05 3.68 -14.11
CA LYS A 61 10.89 4.78 -13.58
C LYS A 61 10.82 4.88 -12.05
N LEU A 62 9.61 4.80 -11.47
CA LEU A 62 9.40 4.90 -10.02
C LEU A 62 10.05 3.72 -9.27
N ARG A 63 9.93 2.49 -9.80
CA ARG A 63 10.59 1.32 -9.23
C ARG A 63 12.11 1.47 -9.23
N LYS A 64 12.67 2.02 -10.31
CA LYS A 64 14.11 2.32 -10.39
C LYS A 64 14.52 3.30 -9.28
N VAL A 65 13.83 4.42 -9.13
CA VAL A 65 14.17 5.43 -8.09
C VAL A 65 14.01 4.87 -6.68
N SER A 66 12.93 4.13 -6.40
CA SER A 66 12.67 3.53 -5.09
C SER A 66 13.73 2.50 -4.66
N PHE A 67 14.38 1.84 -5.62
CA PHE A 67 15.51 0.96 -5.35
C PHE A 67 16.75 1.74 -4.94
N HIS A 68 17.06 2.83 -5.66
CA HIS A 68 18.29 3.60 -5.42
C HIS A 68 18.26 4.37 -4.09
N CYS A 69 17.08 4.71 -3.56
CA CYS A 69 16.98 5.36 -2.25
C CYS A 69 17.04 4.40 -1.05
N GLY A 70 17.16 3.08 -1.27
CA GLY A 70 17.32 2.09 -0.19
C GLY A 70 16.03 1.77 0.59
N HIS A 71 14.86 2.25 0.14
CA HIS A 71 13.57 2.04 0.81
C HIS A 71 12.77 0.84 0.26
N GLY A 72 13.27 0.06 -0.70
CA GLY A 72 12.46 -0.90 -1.44
C GLY A 72 13.08 -2.29 -1.63
N LYS A 73 12.29 -3.32 -1.29
CA LYS A 73 12.48 -4.72 -1.73
C LYS A 73 12.70 -4.73 -3.26
N ALA A 74 13.77 -5.39 -3.71
CA ALA A 74 14.18 -5.44 -5.10
C ALA A 74 13.17 -6.23 -5.96
N TYR A 75 12.15 -5.56 -6.49
CA TYR A 75 11.31 -6.17 -7.51
C TYR A 75 12.04 -6.06 -8.85
N LEU A 76 12.74 -7.15 -9.15
CA LEU A 76 13.52 -7.45 -10.35
C LEU A 76 13.08 -6.68 -11.60
N PHE A 77 14.08 -6.03 -12.18
CA PHE A 77 14.10 -5.53 -13.54
C PHE A 77 13.78 -6.70 -14.49
N ASP A 78 12.76 -6.53 -15.34
CA ASP A 78 12.38 -7.35 -16.50
C ASP A 78 12.65 -8.88 -16.38
N LYS A 79 11.62 -9.63 -15.98
CA LYS A 79 11.23 -10.85 -16.69
C LYS A 79 9.84 -10.63 -17.28
#